data_AF-A0A820UB77-F1
#
_entry.id   AF-A0A820UB77-F1
#
_cell.length_a   1.000
_cell.length_b   1.000
_cell.length_c   1.000
_cell.angle_alpha   90.00
_cell.angle_beta   90.00
_cell.angle_gamma   90.00
#
_symmetry.space_group_name_H-M   'P 1'
#
loop_
_entity.id
_entity.type
_entity.pdbx_description
1 polymer ?
#
loop_
_entity_poly.entity_id
_entity_poly.type
_entity_poly.pdbx_seq_one_letter_code
_entity_poly.pdbx_strand_id
1 'polypeptide(L)'
;WMRDPKTGLKPKLSHPFSYLPFAAGPRNCIGQNYALLEAKIMLAMFVQRCNFEMVPGQKIIFEVTITMRPKYRLVATISKR
;
A
#
# COMPACT_ATOMS: atom_id res chain seq x y z
N TRP A 1 -8.76 0.29 4.03
CA TRP A 1 -7.47 -0.32 4.34
C TRP A 1 -6.95 0.14 5.71
N MET A 2 -7.05 1.43 6.07
CA MET A 2 -7.01 1.93 7.46
C MET A 2 -8.28 1.59 8.27
N ARG A 3 -8.77 0.36 8.17
CA ARG A 3 -9.79 -0.15 9.08
C ARG A 3 -9.13 -1.33 9.76
N ASP A 4 -9.24 -1.39 11.08
CA ASP A 4 -8.69 -2.51 11.82
C ASP A 4 -9.32 -3.81 11.27
N PRO A 5 -8.52 -4.79 10.79
CA PRO A 5 -9.04 -6.04 10.25
C PRO A 5 -9.92 -6.83 11.22
N LYS A 6 -9.76 -6.62 12.54
CA LYS A 6 -10.51 -7.32 13.58
C LYS A 6 -11.83 -6.63 13.92
N THR A 7 -11.84 -5.29 13.95
CA THR A 7 -13.01 -4.50 14.41
C THR A 7 -13.75 -3.78 13.28
N GLY A 8 -13.18 -3.68 12.08
CA GLY A 8 -13.75 -2.96 10.93
C GLY A 8 -13.83 -1.45 11.10
N LEU A 9 -13.46 -0.93 12.27
CA LEU A 9 -13.52 0.50 12.60
C LEU A 9 -12.29 1.23 12.06
N LYS A 10 -12.48 2.52 11.75
CA LYS A 10 -11.34 3.40 11.47
C LYS A 10 -10.56 3.58 12.77
N PRO A 11 -9.23 3.39 12.79
CA PRO A 11 -8.44 3.61 13.98
C PRO A 11 -8.55 5.08 14.36
N LYS A 12 -8.79 5.35 15.65
CA LYS A 12 -8.76 6.70 16.20
C LYS A 12 -7.30 7.16 16.16
N LEU A 13 -6.95 7.97 15.17
CA LEU A 13 -5.64 8.60 15.08
C LEU A 13 -5.44 9.48 16.32
N SER A 14 -4.29 9.36 16.99
CA SER A 14 -3.96 10.17 18.17
C SER A 14 -3.85 11.65 17.85
N HIS A 15 -3.42 11.98 16.62
CA HIS A 15 -3.34 13.34 16.10
C HIS A 15 -3.83 13.39 14.63
N PRO A 16 -4.56 14.43 14.21
CA PRO A 16 -5.05 14.57 12.83
C PRO A 16 -3.97 14.49 11.75
N PHE A 17 -2.72 14.88 12.10
CA PHE A 17 -1.56 14.88 11.21
C PHE A 17 -0.59 13.71 11.45
N SER A 18 -1.02 12.66 12.16
CA SER A 18 -0.16 11.48 12.43
C SER A 18 0.06 10.57 11.21
N TYR A 19 -0.66 10.81 10.11
CA TYR A 19 -0.53 10.03 8.87
C TYR A 19 -0.64 10.91 7.63
N LEU A 20 0.51 11.13 6.94
CA LEU A 20 0.64 12.09 5.83
C LEU A 20 1.44 11.52 4.64
N PRO A 21 1.02 10.40 4.02
CA PRO A 21 1.76 9.76 2.92
C PRO A 21 1.83 10.61 1.64
N PHE A 22 0.93 11.60 1.50
CA PHE A 22 0.86 12.53 0.37
C PHE A 22 1.08 13.98 0.82
N ALA A 23 1.67 14.18 2.02
CA ALA A 23 1.74 15.47 2.72
C ALA A 23 0.35 16.10 2.98
N ALA A 24 0.32 17.39 3.36
CA ALA A 24 -0.89 18.16 3.61
C ALA A 24 -0.71 19.63 3.20
N GLY A 25 -1.82 20.37 3.08
CA GLY A 25 -1.83 21.80 2.75
C GLY A 25 -1.64 22.06 1.25
N PRO A 26 -1.33 23.32 0.85
CA PRO A 26 -1.26 23.75 -0.56
C PRO A 26 -0.11 23.12 -1.35
N ARG A 27 0.82 22.42 -0.67
CA ARG A 27 1.95 21.69 -1.26
C ARG A 27 1.81 20.17 -1.08
N ASN A 28 0.58 19.67 -0.88
CA ASN A 28 0.34 18.24 -0.91
C ASN A 28 0.60 17.66 -2.32
N CYS A 29 0.68 16.34 -2.42
CA CYS A 29 0.88 15.69 -3.71
C CYS A 29 -0.30 15.99 -4.65
N ILE A 30 -0.04 16.72 -5.74
CA ILE A 30 -1.01 17.00 -6.80
C ILE A 30 -1.61 15.72 -7.40
N GLY A 31 -0.83 14.63 -7.39
CA GLY A 31 -1.23 13.32 -7.88
C GLY A 31 -1.97 12.44 -6.86
N GLN A 32 -2.29 12.92 -5.65
CA GLN A 32 -2.88 12.09 -4.59
C GLN A 32 -4.15 11.34 -5.04
N ASN A 33 -5.08 12.06 -5.67
CA ASN A 33 -6.34 11.46 -6.12
C ASN A 33 -6.12 10.46 -7.25
N TYR A 34 -5.21 10.77 -8.17
CA TYR A 34 -4.85 9.91 -9.28
C TYR A 34 -4.20 8.60 -8.80
N ALA A 35 -3.16 8.69 -7.96
CA ALA A 35 -2.47 7.55 -7.40
C ALA A 35 -3.42 6.62 -6.61
N LEU A 36 -4.36 7.19 -5.84
CA LEU A 36 -5.35 6.41 -5.11
C LEU A 36 -6.37 5.73 -6.04
N LEU A 37 -6.74 6.37 -7.15
CA LEU A 37 -7.64 5.77 -8.14
C LEU A 37 -6.96 4.58 -8.82
N GLU A 38 -5.74 4.76 -9.32
CA GLU A 38 -4.97 3.70 -9.96
C GLU A 38 -4.74 2.51 -9.02
N ALA A 39 -4.30 2.78 -7.78
CA ALA A 39 -4.08 1.73 -6.79
C ALA A 39 -5.36 0.93 -6.50
N LYS A 40 -6.52 1.59 -6.39
CA LYS A 40 -7.81 0.91 -6.18
C LYS A 40 -8.18 0.02 -7.36
N ILE A 41 -8.02 0.51 -8.59
CA ILE A 41 -8.33 -0.25 -9.81
C ILE A 41 -7.43 -1.47 -9.91
N MET A 42 -6.11 -1.29 -9.76
CA MET A 42 -5.15 -2.40 -9.79
C MET A 42 -5.43 -3.44 -8.70
N LEU A 43 -5.67 -3.01 -7.46
CA LEU A 43 -6.01 -3.91 -6.36
C LEU A 43 -7.32 -4.66 -6.60
N ALA A 44 -8.35 -3.99 -7.11
CA ALA A 44 -9.61 -4.63 -7.45
C ALA A 44 -9.43 -5.71 -8.53
N MET A 45 -8.64 -5.43 -9.57
CA MET A 45 -8.32 -6.40 -10.62
C MET A 45 -7.55 -7.60 -10.06
N PHE A 46 -6.53 -7.36 -9.24
CA PHE A 46 -5.72 -8.40 -8.62
C PHE A 46 -6.55 -9.30 -7.71
N VAL A 47 -7.34 -8.74 -6.81
CA VAL A 47 -8.18 -9.52 -5.87
C VAL A 47 -9.24 -10.33 -6.60
N GLN A 48 -9.78 -9.83 -7.72
CA GLN A 48 -10.79 -10.54 -8.49
C GLN A 48 -10.24 -11.71 -9.33
N ARG A 49 -8.99 -11.63 -9.80
CA ARG A 49 -8.50 -12.51 -10.87
C ARG A 49 -7.26 -13.32 -10.53
N CYS A 50 -6.54 -12.95 -9.47
CA CYS A 50 -5.23 -13.51 -9.16
C CYS A 50 -5.21 -14.10 -7.74
N ASN A 51 -4.56 -15.25 -7.61
CA ASN A 51 -4.05 -15.76 -6.33
C ASN A 51 -2.54 -15.49 -6.30
N PHE A 52 -2.05 -14.97 -5.18
CA PHE A 52 -0.64 -14.64 -4.98
C PHE A 52 -0.04 -15.55 -3.92
N GLU A 53 1.05 -16.23 -4.27
CA GLU A 53 1.86 -17.01 -3.34
C GLU A 53 3.26 -16.41 -3.25
N MET A 54 3.63 -15.94 -2.06
CA MET A 54 4.95 -15.38 -1.80
C MET A 54 6.01 -16.49 -1.88
N VAL A 55 7.10 -16.26 -2.61
CA VAL A 55 8.21 -17.22 -2.64
C VAL A 55 8.85 -17.28 -1.25
N PRO A 56 9.03 -18.49 -0.65
CA PRO A 56 9.61 -18.63 0.67
C PRO A 56 11.04 -18.09 0.78
N GLY A 57 11.43 -17.64 1.98
CA GLY A 57 12.81 -17.27 2.30
C GLY A 57 13.23 -15.85 1.87
N GLN A 58 12.31 -15.03 1.36
CA GLN A 58 12.60 -13.64 0.98
C GLN A 58 12.72 -12.73 2.19
N LYS A 59 13.73 -11.85 2.18
CA LYS A 59 13.93 -10.82 3.21
C LYS A 59 13.25 -9.52 2.79
N ILE A 60 12.23 -9.10 3.54
CA ILE A 60 11.54 -7.81 3.33
C ILE A 60 12.22 -6.76 4.21
N ILE A 61 13.25 -6.12 3.64
CA ILE A 61 13.96 -5.01 4.29
C ILE A 61 13.66 -3.75 3.50
N PHE A 62 13.25 -2.69 4.17
CA PHE A 62 13.02 -1.39 3.53
C PHE A 62 14.33 -0.62 3.44
N GLU A 63 14.54 0.04 2.31
CA GLU A 63 15.59 1.05 2.14
C GLU A 63 14.96 2.38 1.77
N VAL A 64 15.56 3.45 2.29
CA VAL A 64 15.17 4.82 1.98
C VAL A 64 16.22 5.38 1.05
N THR A 65 15.81 5.69 -0.18
CA THR A 65 16.62 6.41 -1.15
C THR A 65 15.94 7.76 -1.41
N ILE A 66 15.54 8.07 -2.65
CA ILE A 66 14.63 9.18 -2.95
C ILE A 66 13.21 8.85 -2.45
N THR A 67 12.81 7.59 -2.56
CA THR A 67 11.57 7.05 -1.97
C THR A 67 11.87 5.82 -1.13
N MET A 68 10.96 5.47 -0.23
CA MET A 68 11.02 4.21 0.52
C MET A 68 10.59 3.06 -0.38
N ARG A 69 11.41 2.02 -0.46
CA ARG A 69 11.12 0.80 -1.24
C ARG A 69 11.72 -0.43 -0.58
N PRO A 70 11.29 -1.65 -0.95
CA PRO A 70 12.03 -2.86 -0.58
C PRO A 70 13.45 -2.83 -1.16
N LYS A 71 14.45 -3.15 -0.33
CA LYS A 71 15.87 -3.27 -0.72
C LYS A 71 16.11 -4.39 -1.73
N TYR A 72 15.36 -5.48 -1.59
CA TYR A 72 15.40 -6.63 -2.49
C TYR A 72 14.08 -6.77 -3.25
N ARG A 73 14.08 -7.57 -4.31
CA ARG A 73 12.88 -7.85 -5.10
C ARG A 73 11.84 -8.57 -4.23
N LEU A 74 10.57 -8.21 -4.40
CA LEU A 74 9.43 -8.92 -3.84
C LEU A 74 8.87 -9.83 -4.94
N VAL A 75 9.11 -11.15 -4.85
CA VAL A 75 8.71 -12.10 -5.91
C VAL A 75 7.58 -12.97 -5.39
N ALA A 76 6.52 -13.09 -6.18
CA ALA A 76 5.38 -13.95 -5.93
C ALA A 76 5.05 -14.77 -7.17
N THR A 77 4.59 -16.00 -6.96
CA THR A 77 3.94 -16.82 -8.00
C THR A 77 2.50 -16.37 -8.13
N ILE A 78 2.04 -16.17 -9.37
CA ILE A 78 0.68 -15.73 -9.67
C ILE A 78 -0.04 -16.87 -10.38
N SER A 79 -1.16 -17.30 -9.81
CA SER A 79 -2.09 -18.23 -10.47
C SER A 79 -3.44 -17.55 -10.68
N LYS A 80 -4.21 -18.04 -11.66
CA LYS A 80 -5.57 -17.56 -11.89
C LYS A 80 -6.45 -17.96 -10.70
N ARG A 81 -7.30 -17.03 -10.25
CA ARG A 81 -8.32 -17.31 -9.24
C ARG A 81 -9.52 -18.07 -9.82
#